data_AF-A0A0S2DA63-F1
#
_entry.id   AF-A0A0S2DA63-F1
#
_cell.length_a   1.000
_cell.length_b   1.000
_cell.length_c   1.000
_cell.angle_alpha   90.00
_cell.angle_beta   90.00
_cell.angle_gamma   90.00
#
_symmetry.space_group_name_H-M   'P 1'
#
loop_
_entity.id
_entity.type
_entity.pdbx_description
1 polymer ?
#
loop_
_entity_poly.entity_id
_entity_poly.type
_entity_poly.pdbx_seq_one_letter_code
_entity_poly.pdbx_strand_id
1 'polypeptide(L)'
;MANLKLSQLPVASALAGDEIVPVVQGGQTRRSTAAALADARRGAWVAPTLNAPWTNFGDLFAAVGYRKDGNRVQLRGVVKSGAGGTVVFVLPAALRPSAQLIMTTLSDVAAPTRIDVRANGEVFVGLPPSAQVAWLTLDGISYCTDQ
;
A
#
# COMPACT_ATOMS: atom_id res chain seq x y z
N MET A 1 -22.88 14.99 -43.89
CA MET A 1 -23.07 14.42 -42.54
C MET A 1 -24.23 15.15 -41.90
N ALA A 2 -25.16 14.46 -41.26
CA ALA A 2 -26.30 15.11 -40.59
C ALA A 2 -25.82 15.82 -39.31
N ASN A 3 -26.31 17.03 -39.05
CA ASN A 3 -26.03 17.74 -37.80
C ASN A 3 -26.80 17.06 -36.67
N LEU A 4 -26.10 16.40 -35.74
CA LEU A 4 -26.69 15.85 -34.54
C LEU A 4 -26.78 16.93 -33.46
N LYS A 5 -27.93 16.99 -32.76
CA LYS A 5 -28.04 17.75 -31.52
C LYS A 5 -27.23 17.05 -30.43
N LEU A 6 -26.76 17.80 -29.43
CA LEU A 6 -26.00 17.24 -28.29
C LEU A 6 -26.74 16.08 -27.59
N SER A 7 -28.08 16.16 -27.51
CA SER A 7 -28.94 15.11 -26.94
C SER A 7 -29.03 13.82 -27.77
N GLN A 8 -28.49 13.81 -28.99
CA GLN A 8 -28.50 12.68 -29.91
C GLN A 8 -27.11 12.01 -30.02
N LEU A 9 -26.11 12.53 -29.30
CA LEU A 9 -24.79 11.89 -29.23
C LEU A 9 -24.86 10.63 -28.34
N PRO A 10 -24.11 9.57 -28.68
CA PRO A 10 -23.95 8.42 -27.80
C PRO A 10 -23.38 8.82 -26.44
N VAL A 11 -23.73 8.06 -25.39
CA VAL A 11 -23.07 8.19 -24.09
C VAL A 11 -21.58 7.91 -24.27
N ALA A 12 -20.74 8.80 -23.75
CA ALA A 12 -19.30 8.65 -23.82
C ALA A 12 -18.84 7.41 -23.02
N SER A 13 -17.93 6.64 -23.59
CA SER A 13 -17.20 5.59 -22.87
C SER A 13 -16.19 6.20 -21.90
N ALA A 14 -15.72 5.41 -20.92
CA ALA A 14 -14.65 5.84 -20.03
C ALA A 14 -13.33 6.03 -20.79
N LEU A 15 -12.54 7.04 -20.38
CA LEU A 15 -11.18 7.26 -20.88
C LEU A 15 -10.30 6.06 -20.53
N ALA A 16 -9.53 5.54 -21.50
CA ALA A 16 -8.74 4.33 -21.29
C ALA A 16 -7.42 4.31 -22.08
N GLY A 17 -6.47 3.53 -21.58
CA GLY A 17 -5.20 3.27 -22.26
C GLY A 17 -4.41 4.54 -22.60
N ASP A 18 -4.01 4.64 -23.86
CA ASP A 18 -3.15 5.72 -24.36
C ASP A 18 -3.92 6.98 -24.80
N GLU A 19 -5.23 7.04 -24.53
CA GLU A 19 -6.02 8.23 -24.82
C GLU A 19 -5.43 9.47 -24.12
N ILE A 20 -5.21 10.54 -24.89
CA ILE A 20 -4.57 11.76 -24.40
C ILE A 20 -5.52 12.53 -23.49
N VAL A 21 -5.10 12.74 -22.25
CA VAL A 21 -5.80 13.57 -21.27
C VAL A 21 -4.97 14.82 -20.99
N PRO A 22 -5.46 16.03 -21.34
CA PRO A 22 -4.82 17.27 -20.94
C PRO A 22 -5.02 17.52 -19.44
N VAL A 23 -3.92 17.76 -18.72
CA VAL A 23 -3.92 18.02 -17.28
C VAL A 23 -3.35 19.41 -17.02
N VAL A 24 -4.06 20.22 -16.23
CA VAL A 24 -3.59 21.55 -15.82
C VAL A 24 -2.99 21.46 -14.42
N GLN A 25 -1.69 21.68 -14.30
CA GLN A 25 -0.98 21.66 -13.01
C GLN A 25 0.07 22.76 -12.97
N GLY A 26 0.08 23.55 -11.88
CA GLY A 26 1.03 24.65 -11.71
C GLY A 26 0.93 25.73 -12.79
N GLY A 27 -0.28 26.02 -13.29
CA GLY A 27 -0.51 27.01 -14.36
C GLY A 27 -0.09 26.56 -15.76
N GLN A 28 0.27 25.29 -15.94
CA GLN A 28 0.69 24.73 -17.23
C GLN A 28 -0.26 23.60 -17.65
N THR A 29 -0.58 23.53 -18.94
CA THR A 29 -1.31 22.39 -19.54
C THR A 29 -0.30 21.36 -20.04
N ARG A 30 -0.30 20.16 -19.44
CA ARG A 30 0.54 19.03 -19.83
C ARG A 30 -0.31 17.96 -20.49
N ARG A 31 0.27 17.21 -21.43
CA ARG A 31 -0.38 16.03 -22.03
C ARG A 31 0.02 14.79 -21.23
N SER A 32 -0.95 14.00 -20.81
CA SER A 32 -0.77 12.68 -20.19
C SER A 32 -1.64 11.66 -20.94
N THR A 33 -1.53 10.38 -20.58
CA THR A 33 -2.50 9.36 -21.01
C THR A 33 -3.44 8.98 -19.87
N ALA A 34 -4.60 8.41 -20.20
CA ALA A 34 -5.52 7.86 -19.21
C ALA A 34 -4.85 6.79 -18.32
N ALA A 35 -4.02 5.93 -18.91
CA ALA A 35 -3.22 4.94 -18.18
C ALA A 35 -2.20 5.60 -17.23
N ALA A 36 -1.45 6.60 -17.69
CA ALA A 36 -0.47 7.28 -16.86
C ALA A 36 -1.12 8.03 -15.66
N LEU A 37 -2.33 8.57 -15.84
CA LEU A 37 -3.08 9.17 -14.74
C LEU A 37 -3.64 8.13 -13.77
N ALA A 38 -4.09 6.99 -14.29
CA ALA A 38 -4.51 5.87 -13.45
C ALA A 38 -3.33 5.34 -12.62
N ASP A 39 -2.12 5.27 -13.17
CA ASP A 39 -0.93 4.87 -12.43
C ASP A 39 -0.44 5.96 -11.47
N ALA A 40 -0.60 7.24 -11.80
CA ALA A 40 -0.24 8.34 -10.90
C ALA A 40 -1.03 8.33 -9.58
N ARG A 41 -2.21 7.70 -9.55
CA ARG A 41 -2.98 7.47 -8.30
C ARG A 41 -2.27 6.51 -7.34
N ARG A 42 -1.39 5.66 -7.88
CA ARG A 42 -0.63 4.67 -7.12
C ARG A 42 0.61 5.37 -6.58
N GLY A 43 0.59 5.66 -5.28
CA GLY A 43 1.72 6.27 -4.60
C GLY A 43 2.99 5.42 -4.75
N ALA A 44 4.14 6.10 -4.76
CA ALA A 44 5.43 5.43 -4.68
C ALA A 44 5.56 4.64 -3.36
N TRP A 45 6.37 3.59 -3.39
CA TRP A 45 6.73 2.88 -2.16
C TRP A 45 7.59 3.77 -1.26
N VAL A 46 7.17 3.90 0.00
CA VAL A 46 7.89 4.63 1.03
C VAL A 46 8.49 3.64 2.01
N ALA A 47 9.78 3.78 2.31
CA ALA A 47 10.45 2.99 3.33
C ALA A 47 10.09 3.55 4.73
N PRO A 48 9.52 2.75 5.65
CA PRO A 48 9.34 3.17 7.03
C PRO A 48 10.67 3.19 7.79
N THR A 49 10.71 3.97 8.87
CA THR A 49 11.68 3.75 9.94
C THR A 49 11.28 2.48 10.70
N LEU A 50 12.13 1.46 10.66
CA LEU A 50 11.92 0.22 11.42
C LEU A 50 12.31 0.43 12.89
N ASN A 51 11.48 -0.08 13.80
CA ASN A 51 11.79 -0.07 15.22
C ASN A 51 12.84 -1.14 15.51
N ALA A 52 13.90 -0.79 16.24
CA ALA A 52 14.89 -1.78 16.64
C ALA A 52 14.24 -2.90 17.50
N PRO A 53 14.62 -4.18 17.29
CA PRO A 53 15.72 -4.65 16.44
C PRO A 53 15.32 -5.07 15.01
N TRP A 54 14.12 -4.69 14.53
CA TRP A 54 13.67 -5.06 13.19
C TRP A 54 14.55 -4.45 12.09
N THR A 55 14.92 -5.27 11.12
CA THR A 55 15.70 -4.87 9.94
C THR A 55 15.17 -5.54 8.68
N ASN A 56 15.48 -4.97 7.51
CA ASN A 56 15.22 -5.63 6.23
C ASN A 56 15.97 -6.97 6.15
N PHE A 57 15.35 -7.98 5.55
CA PHE A 57 15.96 -9.32 5.45
C PHE A 57 17.22 -9.33 4.58
N GLY A 58 17.16 -8.79 3.36
CA GLY A 58 18.28 -8.71 2.42
C GLY A 58 17.84 -8.65 0.94
N ASP A 59 18.82 -8.65 0.03
CA ASP A 59 18.66 -8.22 -1.37
C ASP A 59 17.81 -9.12 -2.28
N LEU A 60 17.54 -10.36 -1.89
CA LEU A 60 16.65 -11.26 -2.66
C LEU A 60 15.15 -10.96 -2.46
N PHE A 61 14.82 -10.10 -1.48
CA PHE A 61 13.45 -9.72 -1.16
C PHE A 61 13.29 -8.21 -1.23
N ALA A 62 12.06 -7.75 -1.45
CA ALA A 62 11.79 -6.32 -1.36
C ALA A 62 12.11 -5.80 0.05
N ALA A 63 12.76 -4.65 0.13
CA ALA A 63 12.84 -3.89 1.37
C ALA A 63 11.42 -3.50 1.84
N VAL A 64 11.23 -3.42 3.15
CA VAL A 64 9.96 -3.04 3.74
C VAL A 64 9.51 -1.72 3.18
N GLY A 65 8.23 -1.67 2.79
CA GLY A 65 7.63 -0.44 2.33
C GLY A 65 6.13 -0.45 2.55
N TYR A 66 5.58 0.75 2.55
CA TYR A 66 4.15 0.98 2.46
C TYR A 66 3.85 1.93 1.30
N ARG A 67 2.64 1.85 0.74
CA ARG A 67 2.12 2.83 -0.21
C ARG A 67 0.60 2.95 -0.10
N LYS A 68 0.07 4.06 -0.61
CA LYS A 68 -1.38 4.27 -0.81
C LYS A 68 -1.68 4.24 -2.31
N ASP A 69 -2.66 3.46 -2.71
CA ASP A 69 -3.21 3.40 -4.07
C ASP A 69 -4.72 3.64 -3.99
N GLY A 70 -5.14 4.86 -4.31
CA GLY A 70 -6.50 5.32 -4.02
C GLY A 70 -6.80 5.26 -2.53
N ASN A 71 -7.80 4.47 -2.12
CA ASN A 71 -8.16 4.23 -0.73
C ASN A 71 -7.50 2.98 -0.12
N ARG A 72 -6.65 2.27 -0.87
CA ARG A 72 -6.00 1.04 -0.40
C ARG A 72 -4.59 1.33 0.09
N VAL A 73 -4.28 0.93 1.31
CA VAL A 73 -2.92 0.86 1.83
C VAL A 73 -2.38 -0.53 1.56
N GLN A 74 -1.14 -0.61 1.10
CA GLN A 74 -0.43 -1.85 0.83
C GLN A 74 0.90 -1.84 1.57
N LEU A 75 1.26 -2.96 2.17
CA LEU A 75 2.59 -3.22 2.72
C LEU A 75 3.33 -4.21 1.81
N ARG A 76 4.64 -4.25 1.94
CA ARG A 76 5.51 -5.22 1.27
C ARG A 76 6.77 -5.49 2.07
N GLY A 77 7.50 -6.50 1.62
CA GLY A 77 8.88 -6.78 1.99
C GLY A 77 9.01 -7.77 3.15
N VAL A 78 10.25 -8.13 3.44
CA VAL A 78 10.59 -9.14 4.44
C VAL A 78 11.48 -8.54 5.52
N VAL A 79 11.13 -8.78 6.77
CA VAL A 79 11.88 -8.34 7.96
C VAL A 79 12.49 -9.50 8.72
N LYS A 80 13.46 -9.19 9.58
CA LYS A 80 14.11 -10.12 10.51
C LYS A 80 14.52 -9.45 11.81
N SER A 81 15.07 -10.25 12.71
CA SER A 81 15.76 -9.86 13.96
C SER A 81 14.87 -9.33 15.08
N GLY A 82 13.62 -8.98 14.79
CA GLY A 82 12.62 -8.67 15.80
C GLY A 82 12.04 -9.89 16.49
N ALA A 83 11.04 -9.66 17.34
CA ALA A 83 10.41 -10.68 18.17
C ALA A 83 8.88 -10.58 18.10
N GLY A 84 8.19 -11.68 18.39
CA GLY A 84 6.75 -11.65 18.62
C GLY A 84 6.41 -10.71 19.78
N GLY A 85 5.25 -10.05 19.73
CA GLY A 85 4.84 -9.07 20.72
C GLY A 85 5.51 -7.70 20.57
N THR A 86 6.13 -7.39 19.43
CA THR A 86 6.79 -6.10 19.18
C THR A 86 6.25 -5.40 17.95
N VAL A 87 6.49 -4.08 17.87
CA VAL A 87 6.09 -3.24 16.73
C VAL A 87 7.21 -3.23 15.69
N VAL A 88 6.88 -3.54 14.43
CA VAL A 88 7.82 -3.50 13.31
C VAL A 88 8.13 -2.06 12.90
N PHE A 89 7.08 -1.27 12.68
CA PHE A 89 7.14 0.16 12.41
C PHE A 89 5.77 0.80 12.67
N VAL A 90 5.73 2.14 12.58
CA VAL A 90 4.49 2.92 12.74
C VAL A 90 4.15 3.62 11.43
N LEU A 91 2.91 3.46 10.97
CA LEU A 91 2.37 4.15 9.81
C LEU A 91 2.10 5.64 10.09
N PRO A 92 2.32 6.51 9.09
CA PRO A 92 1.90 7.91 9.16
C PRO A 92 0.39 8.04 9.40
N ALA A 93 -0.02 9.13 10.06
CA ALA A 93 -1.42 9.36 10.44
C ALA A 93 -2.43 9.17 9.31
N ALA A 94 -2.10 9.66 8.10
CA ALA A 94 -2.98 9.60 6.92
C ALA A 94 -3.20 8.17 6.36
N LEU A 95 -2.46 7.17 6.85
CA LEU A 95 -2.55 5.77 6.41
C LEU A 95 -3.11 4.83 7.49
N ARG A 96 -3.43 5.35 8.68
CA ARG A 96 -3.90 4.52 9.80
C ARG A 96 -5.34 4.05 9.55
N PRO A 97 -5.68 2.80 9.86
CA PRO A 97 -7.07 2.37 9.82
C PRO A 97 -7.85 2.99 11.00
N SER A 98 -9.17 3.15 10.87
CA SER A 98 -10.02 3.63 11.97
C SER A 98 -10.13 2.65 13.15
N ALA A 99 -10.00 1.35 12.86
CA ALA A 99 -10.05 0.27 13.83
C ALA A 99 -8.85 -0.68 13.65
N GLN A 100 -8.51 -1.41 14.70
CA GLN A 100 -7.47 -2.43 14.61
C GLN A 100 -7.88 -3.53 13.63
N LEU A 101 -6.97 -3.85 12.71
CA LEU A 101 -7.10 -4.93 11.75
C LEU A 101 -6.20 -6.08 12.17
N ILE A 102 -6.76 -7.28 12.28
CA ILE A 102 -6.01 -8.52 12.52
C ILE A 102 -5.88 -9.25 11.20
N MET A 103 -4.65 -9.55 10.79
CA MET A 103 -4.33 -10.14 9.50
C MET A 103 -3.35 -11.30 9.68
N THR A 104 -3.35 -12.19 8.68
CA THR A 104 -2.49 -13.37 8.67
C THR A 104 -1.35 -13.17 7.67
N THR A 105 -0.15 -13.55 8.08
CA THR A 105 1.05 -13.63 7.22
C THR A 105 1.86 -14.89 7.55
N LEU A 106 3.04 -15.02 6.96
CA LEU A 106 4.01 -16.08 7.23
C LEU A 106 5.30 -15.53 7.84
N SER A 107 5.91 -16.36 8.67
CA SER A 107 7.26 -16.16 9.22
C SER A 107 7.99 -17.49 9.27
N ASP A 108 9.20 -17.50 9.82
CA ASP A 108 10.07 -18.67 10.00
C ASP A 108 9.48 -19.78 10.90
N VAL A 109 8.31 -19.55 11.47
CA VAL A 109 7.59 -20.52 12.29
C VAL A 109 6.68 -21.42 11.46
N ALA A 110 6.52 -22.68 11.88
CA ALA A 110 5.65 -23.67 11.24
C ALA A 110 4.14 -23.44 11.53
N ALA A 111 3.70 -22.18 11.56
CA ALA A 111 2.32 -21.79 11.82
C ALA A 111 2.01 -20.40 11.18
N PRO A 112 0.74 -20.10 10.89
CA PRO A 112 0.35 -18.75 10.48
C PRO A 112 0.75 -17.71 11.52
N THR A 113 1.27 -16.59 11.05
CA THR A 113 1.71 -15.46 11.87
C THR A 113 0.62 -14.40 11.88
N ARG A 114 0.30 -13.86 13.06
CA ARG A 114 -0.69 -12.80 13.22
C ARG A 114 0.00 -11.44 13.21
N ILE A 115 -0.44 -10.56 12.31
CA ILE A 115 -0.09 -9.15 12.29
C ILE A 115 -1.32 -8.32 12.65
N ASP A 116 -1.13 -7.37 13.55
CA ASP A 116 -2.13 -6.36 13.85
C ASP A 116 -1.68 -5.04 13.22
N VAL A 117 -2.53 -4.43 12.38
CA VAL A 117 -2.38 -3.01 12.03
C VAL A 117 -3.35 -2.24 12.91
N ARG A 118 -2.81 -1.61 13.95
CA ARG A 118 -3.58 -0.93 14.99
C ARG A 118 -4.03 0.45 14.52
N ALA A 119 -5.09 0.98 15.13
CA ALA A 119 -5.64 2.30 14.80
C ALA A 119 -4.64 3.46 15.06
N ASN A 120 -3.65 3.25 15.94
CA ASN A 120 -2.54 4.18 16.16
C ASN A 120 -1.43 4.08 15.08
N GLY A 121 -1.57 3.20 14.09
CA GLY A 121 -0.63 2.97 13.00
C GLY A 121 0.45 1.93 13.27
N GLU A 122 0.51 1.33 14.46
CA GLU A 122 1.48 0.28 14.74
C GLU A 122 1.22 -0.95 13.86
N VAL A 123 2.24 -1.38 13.13
CA VAL A 123 2.30 -2.69 12.49
C VAL A 123 2.97 -3.64 13.48
N PHE A 124 2.15 -4.41 14.19
CA PHE A 124 2.52 -5.17 15.37
C PHE A 124 2.49 -6.67 15.09
N VAL A 125 3.53 -7.40 15.52
CA VAL A 125 3.56 -8.87 15.42
C VAL A 125 2.88 -9.44 16.67
N GLY A 126 1.66 -9.95 16.52
CA GLY A 126 0.87 -10.44 17.66
C GLY A 126 1.23 -11.86 18.08
N LEU A 127 1.40 -12.76 17.13
CA LEU A 127 1.74 -14.17 17.34
C LEU A 127 2.55 -14.70 16.16
N PRO A 128 3.38 -15.74 16.35
CA PRO A 128 3.59 -16.47 17.61
C PRO A 128 4.49 -15.71 18.59
N PRO A 129 4.47 -16.08 19.89
CA PRO A 129 5.44 -15.59 20.86
C PRO A 129 6.79 -16.23 20.54
N SER A 130 7.62 -15.55 19.76
CA SER A 130 9.00 -15.96 19.49
C SER A 130 9.96 -14.92 20.09
N ALA A 131 11.05 -15.41 20.70
CA ALA A 131 12.11 -14.55 21.22
C ALA A 131 12.84 -13.81 20.09
N GLN A 132 12.89 -14.42 18.91
CA GLN A 132 13.37 -13.83 17.68
C GLN A 132 12.65 -14.45 16.48
N VAL A 133 12.40 -13.63 15.46
CA VAL A 133 11.83 -14.00 14.16
C VAL A 133 12.97 -13.93 13.15
N ALA A 134 13.36 -15.08 12.58
CA ALA A 134 14.42 -15.14 11.58
C ALA A 134 13.99 -14.50 10.26
N TRP A 135 12.72 -14.64 9.88
CA TRP A 135 12.12 -13.90 8.77
C TRP A 135 10.61 -13.77 8.94
N LEU A 136 10.05 -12.66 8.49
CA LEU A 136 8.60 -12.44 8.42
C LEU A 136 8.28 -11.60 7.19
N THR A 137 7.30 -12.04 6.40
CA THR A 137 6.86 -11.29 5.22
C THR A 137 5.68 -10.37 5.55
N LEU A 138 5.67 -9.19 4.93
CA LEU A 138 4.54 -8.27 4.90
C LEU A 138 3.90 -8.21 3.51
N ASP A 139 4.40 -9.00 2.56
CA ASP A 139 3.85 -9.07 1.21
C ASP A 139 2.41 -9.58 1.23
N GLY A 140 1.53 -8.90 0.49
CA GLY A 140 0.12 -9.22 0.42
C GLY A 140 -0.75 -8.57 1.52
N ILE A 141 -0.15 -7.96 2.55
CA ILE A 141 -0.92 -7.19 3.54
C ILE A 141 -1.47 -5.92 2.87
N SER A 142 -2.80 -5.79 2.84
CA SER A 142 -3.47 -4.59 2.36
C SER A 142 -4.82 -4.39 3.04
N TYR A 143 -5.23 -3.13 3.15
CA TYR A 143 -6.53 -2.76 3.70
C TYR A 143 -7.02 -1.45 3.07
N CYS A 144 -8.32 -1.20 3.16
CA CYS A 144 -8.89 0.08 2.76
C CYS A 144 -8.89 1.04 3.94
N THR A 145 -8.53 2.30 3.70
CA THR A 145 -8.77 3.38 4.66
C THR A 145 -10.20 3.87 4.48
N ASP A 146 -10.92 4.02 5.59
CA ASP A 146 -12.24 4.65 5.67
C ASP A 146 -12.16 6.15 6.00
N GLN A 147 -10.95 6.72 5.97
CA GLN A 147 -10.70 8.16 6.07
C GLN A 147 -11.12 8.93 4.82
#